data_AF-A0A183LT43-F1
#
_entry.id   AF-A0A183LT43-F1
#
_cell.length_a   1.000
_cell.length_b   1.000
_cell.length_c   1.000
_cell.angle_alpha   90.00
_cell.angle_beta   90.00
_cell.angle_gamma   90.00
#
_symmetry.space_group_name_H-M   'P 1'
#
loop_
_entity.id
_entity.type
_entity.pdbx_description
1 polymer ?
#
loop_
_entity_poly.entity_id
_entity_poly.type
_entity_poly.pdbx_seq_one_letter_code
_entity_poly.pdbx_strand_id
1 'polypeptide(L)'
;MEARIGKARAAHLQLKNIWNTKQLSTNTKIRIFNTNVKTVLLYGAETWTTTKVITQKIEVFINNCLRKVLRIRWTDTISKNLLWGTTNQIPAEEEVRKTYWKWIGHTLREAPKCVTGQAPT
;
A
#
# COMPACT_ATOMS: atom_id res chain seq x y z
N MET A 1 -11.43 -8.03 -1.00
CA MET A 1 -10.07 -8.15 -0.43
C MET A 1 -9.19 -9.15 -1.19
N GLU A 2 -9.59 -10.42 -1.30
CA GLU A 2 -8.78 -11.47 -1.93
C GLU A 2 -8.37 -11.16 -3.38
N ALA A 3 -9.29 -10.65 -4.21
CA ALA A 3 -8.97 -10.23 -5.57
C ALA A 3 -7.89 -9.12 -5.64
N ARG A 4 -7.84 -8.23 -4.64
CA ARG A 4 -6.82 -7.16 -4.56
C ARG A 4 -5.46 -7.71 -4.18
N ILE A 5 -5.42 -8.65 -3.22
CA ILE A 5 -4.20 -9.39 -2.89
C ILE A 5 -3.69 -10.15 -4.11
N GLY A 6 -4.59 -10.76 -4.90
CA GLY A 6 -4.24 -11.40 -6.18
C GLY A 6 -3.57 -10.44 -7.16
N LYS A 7 -4.15 -9.26 -7.38
CA LYS A 7 -3.57 -8.22 -8.26
C LYS A 7 -2.22 -7.69 -7.75
N ALA A 8 -2.11 -7.40 -6.46
CA ALA A 8 -0.87 -6.95 -5.84
C ALA A 8 0.22 -8.03 -5.92
N ARG A 9 -0.16 -9.31 -5.75
CA ARG A 9 0.76 -10.44 -5.93
C ARG A 9 1.25 -10.53 -7.37
N ALA A 10 0.37 -10.37 -8.36
CA ALA A 10 0.75 -10.34 -9.77
C ALA A 10 1.73 -9.19 -10.05
N ALA A 11 1.44 -7.98 -9.58
CA ALA A 11 2.34 -6.83 -9.71
C ALA A 11 3.72 -7.10 -9.05
N HIS A 12 3.74 -7.68 -7.86
CA HIS A 12 5.00 -8.06 -7.19
C HIS A 12 5.80 -9.11 -7.98
N LEU A 13 5.12 -10.09 -8.58
CA LEU A 13 5.77 -11.13 -9.39
C LEU A 13 6.31 -10.60 -10.72
N GLN A 14 5.63 -9.67 -11.37
CA GLN A 14 6.13 -9.00 -12.58
C GLN A 14 7.46 -8.30 -12.32
N LEU A 15 7.66 -7.76 -11.11
CA LEU A 15 8.88 -7.08 -10.70
C LEU A 15 9.95 -8.03 -10.11
N LYS A 16 9.83 -9.35 -10.27
CA LYS A 16 10.76 -10.35 -9.70
C LYS A 16 12.24 -10.06 -9.95
N ASN A 17 12.58 -9.57 -11.15
CA ASN A 17 13.95 -9.28 -11.54
C ASN A 17 14.52 -8.09 -10.74
N ILE A 18 13.68 -7.12 -10.37
CA ILE A 18 14.06 -5.97 -9.55
C ILE A 18 14.42 -6.41 -8.13
N TRP A 19 13.67 -7.35 -7.55
CA TRP A 19 13.97 -7.88 -6.22
C TRP A 19 15.31 -8.66 -6.24
N ASN A 20 15.55 -9.39 -7.33
CA ASN A 20 16.71 -10.25 -7.55
C ASN A 20 17.97 -9.56 -8.10
N THR A 21 17.94 -8.28 -8.46
CA THR A 21 19.17 -7.54 -8.82
C THR A 21 19.94 -7.03 -7.60
N LYS A 22 21.27 -7.14 -7.60
CA LYS A 22 22.15 -6.56 -6.57
C LYS A 22 22.53 -5.10 -6.84
N GLN A 23 22.31 -4.62 -8.08
CA GLN A 23 22.68 -3.26 -8.50
C GLN A 23 21.81 -2.18 -7.86
N LEU A 24 20.54 -2.52 -7.55
CA LEU A 24 19.63 -1.59 -6.89
C LEU A 24 19.76 -1.69 -5.38
N SER A 25 19.88 -0.53 -4.74
CA SER A 25 19.84 -0.42 -3.28
C SER A 25 18.50 -0.92 -2.72
N THR A 26 18.54 -1.37 -1.46
CA THR A 26 17.34 -1.76 -0.71
C THR A 26 16.31 -0.62 -0.66
N ASN A 27 16.76 0.62 -0.41
CA ASN A 27 15.89 1.79 -0.36
C ASN A 27 15.16 2.04 -1.68
N THR A 28 15.85 1.88 -2.81
CA THR A 28 15.23 2.01 -4.14
C THR A 28 14.16 0.94 -4.35
N LYS A 29 14.42 -0.31 -3.97
CA LYS A 29 13.45 -1.40 -4.09
C LYS A 29 12.23 -1.19 -3.20
N ILE A 30 12.42 -0.69 -1.97
CA ILE A 30 11.31 -0.35 -1.06
C ILE A 30 10.44 0.75 -1.67
N ARG A 31 11.04 1.79 -2.27
CA ARG A 31 10.29 2.82 -2.99
C ARG A 31 9.47 2.23 -4.14
N ILE A 32 10.07 1.37 -4.97
CA ILE A 32 9.36 0.69 -6.07
C ILE A 32 8.19 -0.15 -5.53
N PHE A 33 8.40 -0.90 -4.45
CA PHE A 33 7.36 -1.68 -3.79
C PHE A 33 6.20 -0.78 -3.32
N ASN A 34 6.49 0.32 -2.63
CA ASN A 34 5.48 1.25 -2.14
C ASN A 34 4.67 1.86 -3.30
N THR A 35 5.32 2.23 -4.40
CA THR A 35 4.66 2.89 -5.54
C THR A 35 3.86 1.94 -6.43
N ASN A 36 4.28 0.68 -6.59
CA ASN A 36 3.67 -0.23 -7.57
C ASN A 36 2.85 -1.36 -6.95
N VAL A 37 3.28 -1.91 -5.81
CA VAL A 37 2.59 -3.04 -5.16
C VAL A 37 1.64 -2.54 -4.08
N LYS A 38 2.12 -1.64 -3.22
CA LYS A 38 1.33 -1.13 -2.09
C LYS A 38 0.14 -0.28 -2.56
N THR A 39 0.30 0.51 -3.61
CA THR A 39 -0.79 1.26 -4.26
C THR A 39 -1.87 0.36 -4.84
N VAL A 40 -1.50 -0.70 -5.57
CA VAL A 40 -2.46 -1.68 -6.12
C VAL A 40 -3.19 -2.42 -4.99
N LEU A 41 -2.46 -2.75 -3.92
CA LEU A 41 -3.03 -3.42 -2.76
C LEU A 41 -4.08 -2.53 -2.08
N LEU A 42 -3.75 -1.27 -1.80
CA LEU A 42 -4.58 -0.31 -1.05
C LEU A 42 -5.50 0.53 -1.94
N TYR A 43 -5.63 0.19 -3.23
CA TYR A 43 -6.50 0.92 -4.13
C TYR A 43 -7.96 0.84 -3.68
N GLY A 44 -8.58 2.01 -3.51
CA GLY A 44 -9.95 2.15 -3.02
C GLY A 44 -10.12 1.88 -1.52
N ALA A 45 -9.03 1.87 -0.74
CA ALA A 45 -9.07 1.64 0.71
C ALA A 45 -9.90 2.67 1.49
N GLU A 46 -10.17 3.83 0.90
CA GLU A 46 -11.02 4.90 1.43
C GLU A 46 -12.44 4.43 1.77
N THR A 47 -12.93 3.40 1.06
CA THR A 47 -14.29 2.87 1.22
C THR A 47 -14.33 1.54 1.96
N TRP A 48 -13.19 1.06 2.47
CA TRP A 48 -13.13 -0.24 3.11
C TRP A 48 -13.65 -0.18 4.55
N THR A 49 -14.47 -1.16 4.92
CA THR A 49 -14.71 -1.47 6.32
C THR A 49 -13.49 -2.19 6.88
N THR A 50 -12.64 -1.45 7.61
CA THR A 50 -11.41 -1.99 8.18
C THR A 50 -11.72 -2.93 9.34
N THR A 51 -11.69 -4.23 9.08
CA THR A 51 -11.74 -5.24 10.15
C THR A 51 -10.34 -5.69 10.51
N LYS A 52 -10.15 -6.11 11.76
CA LYS A 52 -8.87 -6.67 12.24
C LYS A 52 -8.36 -7.80 11.35
N VAL A 53 -9.27 -8.64 10.84
CA VAL A 53 -8.95 -9.73 9.92
C VAL A 53 -8.38 -9.22 8.59
N ILE A 54 -8.99 -8.18 8.01
CA ILE A 54 -8.51 -7.59 6.74
C ILE A 54 -7.14 -6.94 6.95
N THR A 55 -6.97 -6.16 8.02
CA THR A 55 -5.69 -5.53 8.36
C THR A 55 -4.58 -6.58 8.53
N GLN A 56 -4.86 -7.66 9.27
CA GLN A 56 -3.90 -8.76 9.44
C GLN A 56 -3.51 -9.42 8.11
N LYS A 57 -4.48 -9.67 7.22
CA LYS A 57 -4.20 -10.22 5.88
C LYS A 57 -3.30 -9.29 5.05
N ILE A 58 -3.54 -7.98 5.11
CA ILE A 58 -2.70 -6.96 4.45
C ILE A 58 -1.28 -7.02 5.00
N GLU A 59 -1.13 -6.99 6.32
CA GLU A 59 0.17 -6.99 6.97
C GLU A 59 0.97 -8.25 6.66
N VAL A 60 0.33 -9.44 6.70
CA VAL A 60 0.98 -10.70 6.33
C VAL A 60 1.48 -10.65 4.88
N PHE A 61 0.65 -10.14 3.96
CA PHE A 61 1.04 -9.99 2.57
C PHE A 61 2.23 -9.03 2.40
N ILE A 62 2.18 -7.85 3.03
CA ILE A 62 3.26 -6.85 2.99
C ILE A 62 4.55 -7.42 3.56
N ASN A 63 4.49 -8.05 4.75
CA ASN A 63 5.67 -8.62 5.40
C ASN A 63 6.33 -9.72 4.54
N ASN A 64 5.53 -10.57 3.91
CA ASN A 64 6.03 -11.58 2.99
C ASN A 64 6.72 -10.98 1.76
N CYS A 65 6.18 -9.89 1.20
CA CYS A 65 6.81 -9.18 0.10
C CYS A 65 8.13 -8.52 0.53
N LEU A 66 8.14 -7.84 1.67
CA LEU A 66 9.33 -7.14 2.18
C LEU A 66 10.48 -8.09 2.49
N ARG A 67 10.20 -9.27 3.08
CA ARG A 67 11.22 -10.30 3.28
C ARG A 67 11.89 -10.72 1.98
N LYS A 68 11.12 -10.86 0.89
CA LYS A 68 11.66 -11.17 -0.44
C LYS A 68 12.48 -10.01 -1.03
N VAL A 69 12.02 -8.76 -0.86
CA VAL A 69 12.75 -7.56 -1.29
C VAL A 69 14.10 -7.45 -0.59
N LEU A 70 14.13 -7.75 0.71
CA LEU A 70 15.34 -7.79 1.55
C LEU A 70 16.16 -9.06 1.40
N ARG A 71 15.68 -10.06 0.64
CA ARG A 71 16.30 -11.38 0.45
C ARG A 71 16.59 -12.13 1.74
N ILE A 72 15.73 -11.94 2.73
CA ILE A 72 15.78 -12.68 3.99
C ILE A 72 15.38 -14.12 3.68
N ARG A 73 16.18 -15.10 4.11
CA ARG A 73 15.85 -16.51 3.88
C ARG A 73 14.66 -16.89 4.76
N TRP A 74 13.91 -17.90 4.36
CA TRP A 74 12.77 -18.37 5.16
C TRP A 74 13.21 -18.92 6.54
N THR A 75 14.45 -19.39 6.65
CA THR A 75 15.09 -19.86 7.89
C THR A 75 15.47 -18.72 8.83
N ASP A 76 15.66 -17.52 8.31
CA ASP A 76 16.15 -16.39 9.09
C ASP A 76 14.99 -15.78 9.88
N THR A 77 15.10 -15.80 11.20
CA THR A 77 14.08 -15.20 12.07
C THR A 77 14.33 -13.70 12.18
N ILE A 78 13.38 -12.91 11.67
CA ILE A 78 13.36 -11.45 11.83
C ILE A 78 12.09 -11.02 12.57
N SER A 79 12.27 -10.19 13.60
CA SER A 79 11.14 -9.59 14.31
C SER A 79 10.39 -8.61 13.40
N LYS A 80 9.08 -8.48 13.61
CA LYS A 80 8.24 -7.51 12.88
C LYS A 80 8.79 -6.08 13.01
N ASN A 81 9.21 -5.70 14.21
CA ASN A 81 9.72 -4.37 14.51
C ASN A 81 11.02 -4.06 13.77
N LEU A 82 11.96 -5.03 13.71
CA LEU A 82 13.20 -4.84 12.96
C LEU A 82 12.93 -4.71 11.46
N LEU A 83 12.06 -5.59 10.92
CA LEU A 83 11.66 -5.52 9.51
C LEU A 83 11.07 -4.14 9.17
N TRP A 84 10.18 -3.63 10.01
CA TRP A 84 9.51 -2.34 9.80
C TRP A 84 10.45 -1.15 10.01
N GLY A 85 11.36 -1.21 10.97
CA GLY A 85 12.38 -0.21 11.21
C GLY A 85 13.36 -0.09 10.03
N THR A 86 13.75 -1.21 9.41
CA THR A 86 14.60 -1.18 8.20
C THR A 86 13.86 -0.67 6.96
N THR A 87 12.54 -0.85 6.89
CA THR A 87 11.75 -0.56 5.67
C THR A 87 10.92 0.72 5.77
N ASN A 88 10.99 1.43 6.89
CA ASN A 88 10.18 2.61 7.22
C ASN A 88 8.68 2.38 6.96
N GLN A 89 8.18 1.21 7.34
CA GLN A 89 6.77 0.85 7.14
C GLN A 89 5.94 1.23 8.37
N ILE A 90 4.71 1.64 8.10
CA ILE A 90 3.70 1.92 9.11
C ILE A 90 2.60 0.83 9.08
N PRO A 91 1.84 0.67 10.17
CA PRO A 91 0.73 -0.27 10.23
C PRO A 91 -0.26 -0.10 9.08
N ALA A 92 -0.81 -1.22 8.59
CA ALA A 92 -1.77 -1.19 7.48
C ALA A 92 -3.02 -0.37 7.83
N GLU A 93 -3.47 -0.44 9.08
CA GLU A 93 -4.57 0.39 9.58
C GLU A 93 -4.27 1.89 9.47
N GLU A 94 -3.04 2.29 9.79
CA GLU A 94 -2.62 3.69 9.71
C GLU A 94 -2.57 4.18 8.25
N GLU A 95 -2.14 3.33 7.31
CA GLU A 95 -2.16 3.64 5.87
C GLU A 95 -3.58 3.83 5.35
N VAL A 96 -4.50 2.92 5.73
CA VAL A 96 -5.91 3.02 5.33
C VAL A 96 -6.52 4.30 5.90
N ARG A 97 -6.27 4.59 7.17
CA ARG A 97 -6.71 5.83 7.84
C ARG A 97 -6.16 7.08 7.14
N LYS A 98 -4.88 7.09 6.76
CA LYS A 98 -4.27 8.21 6.01
C LYS A 98 -4.95 8.42 4.67
N THR A 99 -5.26 7.34 3.95
CA THR A 99 -5.96 7.42 2.66
C THR A 99 -7.37 7.97 2.83
N TYR A 100 -8.11 7.49 3.84
CA TYR A 100 -9.45 8.00 4.18
C TYR A 100 -9.45 9.52 4.47
N TRP A 101 -8.54 9.99 5.32
CA TRP A 101 -8.45 11.43 5.63
C TRP A 101 -8.02 12.28 4.44
N LYS A 102 -7.15 11.76 3.57
CA LYS A 102 -6.80 12.43 2.31
C LYS A 102 -8.03 12.60 1.42
N TRP A 103 -8.85 11.55 1.28
CA TRP A 103 -10.08 11.59 0.49
C TRP A 103 -11.08 12.61 1.03
N ILE A 104 -11.36 12.63 2.34
CA ILE A 104 -12.19 13.67 2.97
C ILE A 104 -11.63 15.06 2.64
N GLY A 105 -10.32 15.25 2.78
CA GLY A 105 -9.68 16.53 2.46
C GLY A 105 -9.85 16.92 0.98
N HIS A 106 -9.83 15.96 0.06
CA HIS A 106 -10.15 16.22 -1.35
C HIS A 106 -11.61 16.67 -1.52
N THR A 107 -12.57 15.92 -0.97
CA THR A 107 -14.00 16.23 -1.06
C THR A 107 -14.32 17.62 -0.48
N LEU A 108 -13.74 17.97 0.68
CA LEU A 108 -13.96 19.28 1.30
C LEU A 108 -13.37 20.44 0.49
N ARG A 109 -12.27 20.21 -0.23
CA ARG A 109 -11.66 21.22 -1.11
C ARG A 109 -12.40 21.40 -2.44
N GLU A 110 -13.22 20.43 -2.85
CA GLU A 110 -14.01 20.50 -4.10
C GLU A 110 -15.40 21.15 -3.93
N ALA A 111 -15.74 21.69 -2.75
CA ALA A 111 -17.05 22.31 -2.51
C ALA A 111 -17.28 23.62 -3.30
N PRO A 112 -18.57 23.96 -3.55
CA PRO A 112 -19.36 23.56 -4.70
C PRO A 112 -19.06 24.42 -5.94
N LYS A 113 -19.19 23.86 -7.15
CA LYS A 113 -19.38 24.68 -8.36
C LYS A 113 -20.68 25.47 -8.16
N CYS A 114 -20.58 26.78 -7.94
CA CYS A 114 -21.72 27.70 -7.95
C CYS A 114 -22.52 27.45 -9.22
N VAL A 115 -23.71 26.86 -9.08
CA VAL A 115 -24.69 26.81 -10.15
C VAL A 115 -25.19 28.24 -10.28
N THR A 116 -24.62 29.01 -11.20
CA THR A 116 -25.20 30.29 -11.63
C THR A 116 -26.56 29.97 -12.25
N GLY A 117 -27.62 30.24 -11.49
CA GLY A 117 -28.99 30.16 -12.00
C GLY A 117 -29.11 31.09 -13.20
N GLN A 118 -29.20 30.53 -14.39
CA GLN A 118 -29.66 31.29 -15.56
C GLN A 118 -31.19 31.35 -15.46
N ALA A 119 -31.71 32.56 -15.31
CA ALA A 119 -33.14 32.83 -15.40
C ALA A 119 -33.62 32.51 -16.83
N PRO A 120 -34.78 31.85 -17.02
CA PRO A 120 -35.35 31.67 -18.34
C PRO A 120 -35.78 33.03 -18.89
N THR A 121 -35.31 33.36 -20.09
CA THR A 121 -35.77 34.49 -20.91
C THR A 121 -37.18 34.26 -21.43
#